data_AF-A0A318JQV5-F1
#
_entry.id   AF-A0A318JQV5-F1
#
_cell.length_a   1.000
_cell.length_b   1.000
_cell.length_c   1.000
_cell.angle_alpha   90.00
_cell.angle_beta   90.00
_cell.angle_gamma   90.00
#
_symmetry.space_group_name_H-M   'P 1'
#
loop_
_entity.id
_entity.type
_entity.pdbx_description
1 polymer ?
#
loop_
_entity_poly.entity_id
_entity_poly.type
_entity_poly.pdbx_seq_one_letter_code
_entity_poly.pdbx_strand_id
1 'polypeptide(L)'
;MYPKQFFIEQFSEMGSEHLLVKLSSEDLTDNAKDAIRDILKMRGMSVTEIDSISKEVHKAQYRVARGTIECDFCGNSARHDPVLNEGQRFCSRKCLHRARVSEAAVDLTEAMILQAAGKIRSGACPVCSSMGSPVEMRYSYTAISYFIKGTHKTRTRLCCVQCGRKENRGGMLVSFFAGWWSFPSGPIFTIGALFGNLKAMFEMRGDGEPSDELISEAKYQLALSALEKQGQMH
;
A
#
# COMPACT_ATOMS: atom_id res chain seq x y z
N MET A 1 8.02 -0.30 -25.03
CA MET A 1 7.45 0.93 -24.42
C MET A 1 7.05 1.85 -25.56
N TYR A 2 5.81 2.34 -25.59
CA TYR A 2 5.34 3.21 -26.67
C TYR A 2 5.92 4.63 -26.49
N PRO A 3 6.26 5.33 -27.60
CA PRO A 3 6.77 6.68 -27.53
C PRO A 3 5.66 7.67 -27.15
N LYS A 4 6.04 8.82 -26.59
CA LYS A 4 5.11 9.90 -26.22
C LYS A 4 4.18 10.31 -27.38
N GLN A 5 4.70 10.37 -28.61
CA GLN A 5 3.95 10.76 -29.80
C GLN A 5 2.73 9.87 -30.06
N PHE A 6 2.85 8.56 -29.82
CA PHE A 6 1.75 7.61 -29.94
C PHE A 6 0.58 7.98 -29.01
N PHE A 7 0.88 8.36 -27.77
CA PHE A 7 -0.13 8.78 -26.81
C PHE A 7 -0.73 10.14 -27.14
N ILE A 8 0.06 11.06 -27.72
CA ILE A 8 -0.46 12.35 -28.19
C ILE A 8 -1.54 12.12 -29.24
N GLU A 9 -1.25 11.30 -30.26
CA GLU A 9 -2.21 10.98 -31.32
C GLU A 9 -3.47 10.33 -30.73
N GLN A 10 -3.28 9.32 -29.88
CA GLN A 10 -4.39 8.59 -29.26
C GLN A 10 -5.28 9.47 -28.36
N PHE A 11 -4.71 10.47 -27.69
CA PHE A 11 -5.40 11.27 -26.67
C PHE A 11 -5.83 12.65 -27.17
N SER A 12 -5.38 13.05 -28.36
CA SER A 12 -5.65 14.36 -28.97
C SER A 12 -7.14 14.66 -29.13
N GLU A 13 -7.96 13.63 -29.38
CA GLU A 13 -9.41 13.75 -29.59
C GLU A 13 -10.23 13.73 -28.28
N MET A 14 -9.64 13.28 -27.16
CA MET A 14 -10.37 13.21 -25.89
C MET A 14 -10.60 14.59 -25.29
N GLY A 15 -11.78 14.83 -24.72
CA GLY A 15 -12.08 16.07 -23.99
C GLY A 15 -11.16 16.29 -22.79
N SER A 16 -10.89 17.56 -22.43
CA SER A 16 -9.94 17.91 -21.35
C SER A 16 -10.34 17.32 -20.00
N GLU A 17 -11.64 17.20 -19.72
CA GLU A 17 -12.16 16.56 -18.50
C GLU A 17 -11.76 15.08 -18.43
N HIS A 18 -11.97 14.32 -19.50
CA HIS A 18 -11.55 12.91 -19.57
C HIS A 18 -10.04 12.75 -19.43
N LEU A 19 -9.26 13.68 -19.99
CA LEU A 19 -7.81 13.68 -19.85
C LEU A 19 -7.37 13.91 -18.40
N LEU A 20 -8.03 14.80 -17.66
CA LEU A 20 -7.75 15.04 -16.24
C LEU A 20 -8.11 13.83 -15.37
N VAL A 21 -9.25 13.19 -15.63
CA VAL A 21 -9.62 11.93 -14.98
C VAL A 21 -8.58 10.85 -15.29
N LYS A 22 -8.12 10.75 -16.54
CA LYS A 22 -7.11 9.77 -16.92
C LYS A 22 -5.75 10.06 -16.27
N LEU A 23 -5.35 11.33 -16.18
CA LEU A 23 -4.12 11.76 -15.52
C LEU A 23 -4.09 11.39 -14.03
N SER A 24 -5.26 11.35 -13.39
CA SER A 24 -5.40 10.92 -11.99
C SER A 24 -5.28 9.41 -11.78
N SER A 25 -5.31 8.59 -12.84
CA SER A 25 -5.16 7.14 -12.71
C SER A 25 -3.70 6.74 -12.48
N GLU A 26 -3.46 5.77 -11.59
CA GLU A 26 -2.11 5.29 -11.26
C GLU A 26 -1.48 4.47 -12.41
N ASP A 27 -2.29 3.94 -13.35
CA ASP A 27 -1.86 2.97 -14.37
C ASP A 27 -1.16 3.57 -15.62
N LEU A 28 -0.91 4.88 -15.64
CA LEU A 28 -0.27 5.53 -16.79
C LEU A 28 1.26 5.54 -16.70
N THR A 29 1.91 5.16 -17.82
CA THR A 29 3.35 5.38 -18.02
C THR A 29 3.70 6.86 -18.05
N ASP A 30 4.94 7.22 -17.72
CA ASP A 30 5.41 8.61 -17.73
C ASP A 30 5.23 9.29 -19.09
N ASN A 31 5.54 8.57 -20.18
CA ASN A 31 5.30 9.05 -21.55
C ASN A 31 3.83 9.40 -21.81
N ALA A 32 2.90 8.61 -21.26
CA ALA A 32 1.47 8.86 -21.39
C ALA A 32 1.01 10.05 -20.54
N LYS A 33 1.51 10.17 -19.30
CA LYS A 33 1.24 11.34 -18.43
C LYS A 33 1.75 12.63 -19.08
N ASP A 34 2.96 12.61 -19.63
CA ASP A 34 3.55 13.76 -20.30
C ASP A 34 2.82 14.13 -21.60
N ALA A 35 2.36 13.15 -22.38
CA ALA A 35 1.52 13.40 -23.54
C ALA A 35 0.21 14.11 -23.14
N ILE A 36 -0.45 13.64 -22.09
CA ILE A 36 -1.69 14.28 -21.57
C ILE A 36 -1.42 15.71 -21.13
N ARG A 37 -0.35 15.95 -20.35
CA ARG A 37 0.02 17.29 -19.89
C ARG A 37 0.28 18.24 -21.06
N ASP A 38 0.95 17.77 -22.11
CA ASP A 38 1.22 18.59 -23.30
C ASP A 38 -0.06 18.92 -24.07
N ILE A 39 -0.98 17.97 -24.22
CA ILE A 39 -2.30 18.23 -24.82
C ILE A 39 -3.06 19.29 -24.02
N LEU A 40 -3.09 19.18 -22.69
CA LEU A 40 -3.78 20.15 -21.83
C LEU A 40 -3.13 21.54 -21.89
N LYS A 41 -1.80 21.62 -21.95
CA LYS A 41 -1.06 22.87 -22.17
C LYS A 41 -1.38 23.51 -23.51
N MET A 42 -1.40 22.72 -24.59
CA MET A 42 -1.78 23.19 -25.93
C MET A 42 -3.21 23.74 -25.95
N ARG A 43 -4.09 23.24 -25.08
CA ARG A 43 -5.46 23.73 -24.88
C ARG A 43 -5.56 24.92 -23.91
N GLY A 44 -4.43 25.50 -23.52
CA GLY A 44 -4.37 26.74 -22.74
C GLY A 44 -4.38 26.57 -21.22
N MET A 45 -4.26 25.34 -20.69
CA MET A 45 -4.17 25.13 -19.24
C MET A 45 -2.73 25.31 -18.74
N SER A 46 -2.53 26.02 -17.64
CA SER A 46 -1.23 26.09 -16.97
C SER A 46 -0.90 24.79 -16.24
N VAL A 47 0.39 24.54 -15.99
CA VAL A 47 0.86 23.35 -15.24
C VAL A 47 0.24 23.31 -13.84
N THR A 48 0.19 24.45 -13.17
CA THR A 48 -0.37 24.57 -11.82
C THR A 48 -1.87 24.28 -11.79
N GLU A 49 -2.62 24.70 -12.80
CA GLU A 49 -4.05 24.38 -12.92
C GLU A 49 -4.26 22.89 -13.19
N ILE A 50 -3.47 22.30 -14.09
CA ILE A 50 -3.53 20.86 -14.39
C ILE A 50 -3.29 20.03 -13.13
N ASP A 51 -2.22 20.34 -12.38
CA ASP A 51 -1.88 19.59 -11.16
C ASP A 51 -2.94 19.77 -10.07
N SER A 52 -3.46 21.00 -9.89
CA SER A 52 -4.52 21.26 -8.91
C SER A 52 -5.80 20.52 -9.26
N ILE A 53 -6.26 20.60 -10.52
CA ILE A 53 -7.50 19.96 -10.94
C ILE A 53 -7.33 18.43 -10.94
N SER A 54 -6.20 17.91 -11.41
CA SER A 54 -5.93 16.46 -11.39
C SER A 54 -5.94 15.91 -9.97
N LYS A 55 -5.41 16.64 -8.99
CA LYS A 55 -5.47 16.24 -7.57
C LYS A 55 -6.90 16.25 -7.03
N GLU A 56 -7.67 17.30 -7.31
CA GLU A 56 -9.07 17.36 -6.88
C GLU A 56 -9.93 16.28 -7.53
N VAL A 57 -9.71 15.99 -8.82
CA VAL A 57 -10.36 14.87 -9.51
C VAL A 57 -9.96 13.53 -8.88
N HIS A 58 -8.68 13.35 -8.53
CA HIS A 58 -8.23 12.12 -7.86
C HIS A 58 -8.87 11.94 -6.48
N LYS A 59 -8.97 13.02 -5.68
CA LYS A 59 -9.69 12.98 -4.40
C LYS A 59 -11.18 12.68 -4.59
N ALA A 60 -11.79 13.30 -5.60
CA ALA A 60 -13.21 13.10 -5.91
C ALA A 60 -13.54 11.63 -6.20
N GLN A 61 -12.61 10.85 -6.77
CA GLN A 61 -12.79 9.41 -6.98
C GLN A 61 -13.02 8.63 -5.67
N TYR A 62 -12.42 9.07 -4.57
CA TYR A 62 -12.64 8.48 -3.24
C TYR A 62 -13.97 8.91 -2.61
N ARG A 63 -14.60 9.98 -3.13
CA ARG A 63 -15.87 10.55 -2.66
C ARG A 63 -17.10 10.11 -3.49
N VAL A 64 -16.92 9.26 -4.51
CA VAL A 64 -18.03 8.81 -5.37
C VAL A 64 -18.87 7.73 -4.69
N ALA A 65 -20.19 7.92 -4.66
CA ALA A 65 -21.14 6.87 -4.28
C ALA A 65 -21.40 5.92 -5.46
N ARG A 66 -21.17 4.61 -5.28
CA ARG A 66 -21.23 3.58 -6.34
C ARG A 66 -22.55 2.80 -6.37
N GLY A 67 -23.42 2.91 -5.36
CA GLY A 67 -24.72 2.26 -5.37
C GLY A 67 -25.39 2.14 -4.00
N THR A 68 -26.57 1.51 -3.95
CA THR A 68 -27.40 1.47 -2.73
C THR A 68 -26.95 0.42 -1.71
N ILE A 69 -26.21 -0.61 -2.13
CA ILE A 69 -25.88 -1.77 -1.27
C ILE A 69 -24.39 -2.14 -1.23
N GLU A 70 -23.54 -1.47 -1.99
CA GLU A 70 -22.10 -1.72 -2.03
C GLU A 70 -21.33 -0.69 -1.20
N CYS A 71 -20.14 -1.06 -0.76
CA CYS A 71 -19.20 -0.17 -0.10
C CYS A 71 -18.48 0.66 -1.15
N ASP A 72 -18.52 1.99 -1.02
CA ASP A 72 -17.93 2.91 -1.99
C ASP A 72 -16.41 2.84 -2.04
N PHE A 73 -15.77 2.29 -1.01
CA PHE A 73 -14.33 2.10 -0.94
C PHE A 73 -13.87 0.73 -1.46
N CYS A 74 -14.40 -0.37 -0.91
CA CYS A 74 -13.90 -1.72 -1.19
C CYS A 74 -14.78 -2.55 -2.12
N GLY A 75 -15.94 -2.05 -2.54
CA GLY A 75 -16.90 -2.75 -3.39
C GLY A 75 -17.67 -3.90 -2.73
N ASN A 76 -17.32 -4.29 -1.50
CA ASN A 76 -18.06 -5.35 -0.79
C ASN A 76 -19.47 -4.91 -0.40
N SER A 77 -20.35 -5.88 -0.18
CA SER A 77 -21.71 -5.64 0.33
C SER A 77 -21.70 -4.86 1.65
N ALA A 78 -22.46 -3.76 1.69
CA ALA A 78 -22.68 -2.88 2.84
C ALA A 78 -24.19 -2.88 3.22
N ARG A 79 -24.79 -4.07 3.23
CA ARG A 79 -26.22 -4.27 3.56
C ARG A 79 -26.51 -4.24 5.06
N HIS A 80 -25.59 -4.77 5.88
CA HIS A 80 -25.79 -4.93 7.31
C HIS A 80 -25.00 -3.86 8.05
N ASP A 81 -25.71 -2.96 8.72
CA ASP A 81 -25.16 -1.86 9.54
C ASP A 81 -24.05 -1.04 8.83
N PRO A 82 -24.35 -0.43 7.66
CA PRO A 82 -23.38 0.38 6.95
C PRO A 82 -23.04 1.65 7.73
N VAL A 83 -21.78 2.07 7.66
CA VAL A 83 -21.35 3.39 8.09
C VAL A 83 -21.60 4.38 6.94
N LEU A 84 -22.45 5.38 7.16
CA LEU A 84 -22.71 6.44 6.19
C LEU A 84 -21.90 7.70 6.54
N ASN A 85 -21.24 8.30 5.56
CA ASN A 85 -20.51 9.55 5.73
C ASN A 85 -20.57 10.36 4.43
N GLU A 86 -21.03 11.62 4.50
CA GLU A 86 -21.06 12.55 3.36
C GLU A 86 -21.73 11.99 2.09
N GLY A 87 -22.81 11.23 2.25
CA GLY A 87 -23.53 10.60 1.14
C GLY A 87 -22.90 9.29 0.63
N GLN A 88 -21.75 8.90 1.15
CA GLN A 88 -21.10 7.62 0.87
C GLN A 88 -21.48 6.55 1.89
N ARG A 89 -21.33 5.29 1.47
CA ARG A 89 -21.63 4.07 2.22
C ARG A 89 -20.39 3.21 2.37
N PHE A 90 -20.07 2.84 3.61
CA PHE A 90 -18.95 1.98 3.94
C PHE A 90 -19.42 0.73 4.70
N CYS A 91 -18.86 -0.44 4.37
CA CYS A 91 -19.20 -1.68 5.08
C CYS A 91 -18.65 -1.74 6.52
N SER A 92 -17.79 -0.81 6.91
CA SER A 92 -17.24 -0.73 8.27
C SER A 92 -16.53 0.61 8.52
N ARG A 93 -16.32 0.97 9.79
CA ARG A 93 -15.46 2.10 10.19
C ARG A 93 -14.03 1.97 9.64
N LYS A 94 -13.53 0.74 9.47
CA LYS A 94 -12.22 0.47 8.87
C LYS A 94 -12.18 0.91 7.40
N CYS A 95 -13.25 0.69 6.64
CA CYS A 95 -13.33 1.15 5.25
C CYS A 95 -13.45 2.66 5.15
N LEU A 96 -14.27 3.30 5.99
CA LEU A 96 -14.34 4.77 6.07
C LEU A 96 -12.96 5.36 6.38
N HIS A 97 -12.28 4.83 7.40
CA HIS A 97 -10.95 5.30 7.77
C HIS A 97 -9.93 5.12 6.64
N ARG A 98 -9.91 3.96 5.96
CA ARG A 98 -9.02 3.73 4.82
C ARG A 98 -9.33 4.67 3.65
N ALA A 99 -10.59 4.96 3.37
CA ALA A 99 -10.98 5.93 2.34
C ALA A 99 -10.42 7.32 2.64
N ARG A 100 -10.59 7.82 3.87
CA ARG A 100 -10.01 9.11 4.30
C ARG A 100 -8.49 9.14 4.19
N VAL A 101 -7.82 8.06 4.59
CA VAL A 101 -6.36 7.96 4.49
C VAL A 101 -5.91 7.94 3.03
N SER A 102 -6.59 7.20 2.15
CA SER A 102 -6.30 7.17 0.72
C SER A 102 -6.50 8.55 0.07
N GLU A 103 -7.55 9.26 0.44
CA GLU A 103 -7.82 10.62 -0.02
C GLU A 103 -6.74 11.61 0.46
N ALA A 104 -6.37 11.57 1.74
CA ALA A 104 -5.29 12.40 2.28
C ALA A 104 -3.93 12.08 1.63
N ALA A 105 -3.72 10.83 1.22
CA ALA A 105 -2.49 10.41 0.56
C ALA A 105 -2.29 11.03 -0.84
N VAL A 106 -3.36 11.57 -1.46
CA VAL A 106 -3.29 12.25 -2.77
C VAL A 106 -2.43 13.52 -2.73
N ASP A 107 -2.41 14.20 -1.58
CA ASP A 107 -1.64 15.43 -1.42
C ASP A 107 -0.14 15.17 -1.18
N LEU A 108 0.25 13.91 -0.96
CA LEU A 108 1.63 13.53 -0.68
C LEU A 108 2.45 13.44 -1.97
N THR A 109 3.60 14.10 -1.99
CA THR A 109 4.56 13.94 -3.09
C THR A 109 5.43 12.71 -2.88
N GLU A 110 5.92 12.12 -3.97
CA GLU A 110 6.84 10.97 -3.91
C GLU A 110 8.09 11.30 -3.07
N ALA A 111 8.64 12.51 -3.22
CA ALA A 111 9.78 12.97 -2.43
C ALA A 111 9.49 12.98 -0.92
N MET A 112 8.28 13.40 -0.50
CA MET A 112 7.88 13.35 0.92
C MET A 112 7.79 11.91 1.42
N ILE A 113 7.24 11.00 0.62
CA ILE A 113 7.09 9.59 0.97
C ILE A 113 8.47 8.93 1.12
N LEU A 114 9.36 9.12 0.14
CA LEU A 114 10.72 8.59 0.18
C LEU A 114 11.52 9.15 1.34
N GLN A 115 11.38 10.45 1.64
CA GLN A 115 12.01 11.06 2.80
C GLN A 115 11.49 10.46 4.10
N ALA A 116 10.18 10.22 4.23
CA ALA A 116 9.60 9.59 5.41
C ALA A 116 10.04 8.12 5.55
N ALA A 117 10.05 7.35 4.45
CA ALA A 117 10.56 5.98 4.43
C ALA A 117 12.03 5.93 4.86
N GLY A 118 12.87 6.85 4.35
CA GLY A 118 14.26 7.01 4.77
C GLY A 118 14.40 7.31 6.26
N LYS A 119 13.58 8.22 6.80
CA LYS A 119 13.55 8.55 8.24
C LYS A 119 13.17 7.34 9.09
N ILE A 120 12.13 6.60 8.70
CA ILE A 120 11.70 5.38 9.40
C ILE A 120 12.84 4.36 9.39
N ARG A 121 13.46 4.15 8.21
CA ARG A 121 14.54 3.19 8.03
C ARG A 121 15.77 3.50 8.87
N SER A 122 16.19 4.76 8.93
CA SER A 122 17.33 5.21 9.74
C SER A 122 17.01 5.36 11.23
N GLY A 123 15.74 5.24 11.61
CA GLY A 123 15.26 5.42 12.97
C GLY A 123 15.58 4.25 13.89
N ALA A 124 15.20 4.40 15.17
CA ALA A 124 15.28 3.33 16.14
C ALA A 124 14.28 2.21 15.80
N CYS A 125 14.71 0.95 15.94
CA CYS A 125 13.85 -0.20 15.76
C CYS A 125 12.65 -0.14 16.73
N PRO A 126 11.40 -0.25 16.28
CA PRO A 126 10.24 -0.21 17.18
C PRO A 126 10.12 -1.45 18.09
N VAL A 127 10.94 -2.49 17.86
CA VAL A 127 10.92 -3.75 18.62
C VAL A 127 11.99 -3.78 19.72
N CYS A 128 13.19 -3.27 19.45
CA CYS A 128 14.32 -3.32 20.37
C CYS A 128 14.96 -1.96 20.65
N SER A 129 14.43 -0.89 20.07
CA SER A 129 14.89 0.50 20.19
C SER A 129 16.35 0.76 19.76
N SER A 130 17.02 -0.22 19.13
CA SER A 130 18.38 -0.03 18.64
C SER A 130 18.41 0.71 17.29
N MET A 131 19.48 1.48 17.07
CA MET A 131 19.73 2.23 15.82
C MET A 131 20.80 1.57 14.92
N GLY A 132 21.34 0.42 15.33
CA GLY A 132 22.51 -0.19 14.66
C GLY A 132 22.22 -0.93 13.36
N SER A 133 20.96 -1.07 12.94
CA SER A 133 20.63 -1.70 11.66
C SER A 133 19.33 -1.13 11.08
N PRO A 134 19.22 -1.02 9.75
CA PRO A 134 18.11 -0.36 9.09
C PRO A 134 16.78 -1.06 9.36
N VAL A 135 15.79 -0.24 9.68
CA VAL A 135 14.41 -0.67 9.88
C VAL A 135 13.75 -0.90 8.54
N GLU A 136 13.09 -2.04 8.37
CA GLU A 136 12.45 -2.43 7.11
C GLU A 136 11.22 -3.30 7.41
N MET A 137 10.32 -3.42 6.44
CA MET A 137 9.22 -4.38 6.49
C MET A 137 9.79 -5.79 6.29
N ARG A 138 9.62 -6.64 7.31
CA ARG A 138 10.16 -8.02 7.28
C ARG A 138 9.08 -9.04 7.52
N TYR A 139 9.18 -10.14 6.79
CA TYR A 139 8.24 -11.24 6.82
C TYR A 139 8.77 -12.39 7.66
N SER A 140 7.85 -13.03 8.39
CA SER A 140 8.06 -14.29 9.08
C SER A 140 6.91 -15.25 8.82
N TYR A 141 7.22 -16.54 8.76
CA TYR A 141 6.27 -17.59 8.40
C TYR A 141 6.12 -18.58 9.54
N THR A 142 4.89 -19.01 9.82
CA THR A 142 4.62 -20.01 10.85
C THR A 142 3.57 -20.99 10.35
N ALA A 143 3.90 -22.29 10.41
CA ALA A 143 2.97 -23.38 10.18
C ALA A 143 2.72 -24.13 11.49
N ILE A 144 1.45 -24.28 11.88
CA ILE A 144 1.06 -25.09 13.03
C ILE A 144 -0.03 -26.03 12.55
N SER A 145 0.13 -27.31 12.82
CA SER A 145 -0.78 -28.37 12.43
C SER A 145 -1.23 -29.15 13.65
N TYR A 146 -2.52 -29.43 13.74
CA TYR A 146 -3.11 -30.27 14.77
C TYR A 146 -3.97 -31.34 14.09
N PHE A 147 -3.47 -32.57 13.99
CA PHE A 147 -4.13 -33.76 13.44
C PHE A 147 -4.78 -33.57 12.06
N ILE A 148 -5.94 -32.90 11.99
CA ILE A 148 -6.73 -32.71 10.78
C ILE A 148 -6.64 -31.26 10.25
N LYS A 149 -6.29 -30.27 11.10
CA LYS A 149 -6.30 -28.85 10.73
C LYS A 149 -4.91 -28.21 10.84
N GLY A 150 -4.42 -27.73 9.69
CA GLY A 150 -3.28 -26.83 9.58
C GLY A 150 -3.71 -25.36 9.66
N THR A 151 -2.90 -24.53 10.31
CA THR A 151 -2.97 -23.08 10.26
C THR A 151 -1.62 -22.54 9.83
N HIS A 152 -1.64 -21.68 8.81
CA HIS A 152 -0.46 -21.01 8.29
C HIS A 152 -0.62 -19.51 8.50
N LYS A 153 0.42 -18.86 9.03
CA LYS A 153 0.42 -17.43 9.30
C LYS A 153 1.67 -16.81 8.69
N THR A 154 1.46 -15.82 7.84
CA THR A 154 2.51 -14.88 7.43
C THR A 154 2.35 -13.63 8.28
N ARG A 155 3.42 -13.19 8.92
CA ARG A 155 3.45 -11.95 9.70
C ARG A 155 4.42 -10.98 9.05
N THR A 156 3.95 -9.79 8.76
CA THR A 156 4.77 -8.67 8.30
C THR A 156 5.00 -7.73 9.48
N ARG A 157 6.24 -7.31 9.71
CA ARG A 157 6.60 -6.45 10.84
C ARG A 157 7.67 -5.45 10.45
N LEU A 158 7.43 -4.19 10.79
CA LEU A 158 8.44 -3.14 10.77
C LEU A 158 9.43 -3.38 11.93
N CYS A 159 10.66 -3.76 11.63
CA CYS A 159 11.69 -4.03 12.64
C CYS A 159 13.09 -3.86 12.05
N CYS A 160 14.15 -4.15 12.80
CA CYS A 160 15.53 -4.17 12.31
C CYS A 160 15.98 -5.60 11.90
N VAL A 161 17.16 -5.75 11.27
CA VAL A 161 17.64 -7.04 10.75
C VAL A 161 17.72 -8.11 11.84
N GLN A 162 18.24 -7.75 13.01
CA GLN A 162 18.42 -8.69 14.13
C GLN A 162 17.07 -9.19 14.66
N CYS A 163 16.11 -8.28 14.85
CA CYS A 163 14.76 -8.63 15.26
C CYS A 163 14.05 -9.52 14.22
N GLY A 164 14.18 -9.20 12.93
CA GLY A 164 13.63 -10.03 11.85
C GLY A 164 14.21 -11.45 11.86
N ARG A 165 15.54 -11.58 11.99
CA ARG A 165 16.20 -12.90 12.11
C ARG A 165 15.73 -13.67 13.34
N LYS A 166 15.51 -13.00 14.46
CA LYS A 166 15.00 -13.63 15.69
C LYS A 166 13.58 -14.17 15.51
N GLU A 167 12.69 -13.37 14.91
CA GLU A 167 11.32 -13.81 14.61
C GLU A 167 11.32 -15.00 13.62
N ASN A 168 12.13 -14.95 12.56
CA ASN A 168 12.23 -16.04 11.58
C ASN A 168 12.76 -17.34 12.19
N ARG A 169 13.77 -17.27 13.07
CA ARG A 169 14.22 -18.45 13.83
C ARG A 169 13.12 -19.03 14.71
N GLY A 170 12.37 -18.17 15.39
CA GLY A 170 11.20 -18.58 16.18
C GLY A 170 10.14 -19.27 15.31
N GLY A 171 9.79 -18.66 14.17
CA GLY A 171 8.84 -19.21 13.20
C GLY A 171 9.28 -20.55 12.62
N MET A 172 10.58 -20.72 12.34
CA MET A 172 11.16 -22.00 11.92
C MET A 172 11.05 -23.06 13.00
N LEU A 173 11.44 -22.75 14.24
CA LEU A 173 11.36 -23.70 15.36
C LEU A 173 9.92 -24.15 15.59
N VAL A 174 8.98 -23.20 15.64
CA VAL A 174 7.55 -23.52 15.79
C VAL A 174 7.08 -24.39 14.64
N SER A 175 7.40 -24.04 13.39
CA SER A 175 7.00 -24.84 12.22
C SER A 175 7.62 -26.23 12.24
N PHE A 176 8.88 -26.35 12.64
CA PHE A 176 9.58 -27.63 12.71
C PHE A 176 9.07 -28.55 13.82
N PHE A 177 8.52 -28.06 14.93
CA PHE A 177 7.98 -28.95 15.97
C PHE A 177 6.47 -29.16 15.86
N ALA A 178 5.74 -28.15 15.37
CA ALA A 178 4.28 -28.16 15.36
C ALA A 178 3.66 -28.29 13.97
N GLY A 179 4.43 -28.25 12.88
CA GLY A 179 3.87 -28.20 11.52
C GLY A 179 3.54 -29.56 10.88
N TRP A 180 4.11 -30.66 11.37
CA TRP A 180 4.06 -31.96 10.69
C TRP A 180 2.78 -32.77 10.92
N TRP A 181 1.98 -32.40 11.91
CA TRP A 181 0.93 -33.28 12.45
C TRP A 181 -0.34 -33.39 11.60
N SER A 182 -0.38 -32.82 10.38
CA SER A 182 -1.51 -32.94 9.46
C SER A 182 -1.11 -33.65 8.18
N PHE A 183 -1.82 -34.73 7.83
CA PHE A 183 -1.61 -35.46 6.58
C PHE A 183 -2.67 -35.08 5.54
N PRO A 184 -2.31 -34.80 4.27
CA PRO A 184 -0.96 -34.67 3.71
C PRO A 184 -0.41 -33.22 3.75
N SER A 185 -1.21 -32.25 4.18
CA SER A 185 -0.91 -30.81 4.03
C SER A 185 0.20 -30.29 4.95
N GLY A 186 0.37 -30.87 6.14
CA GLY A 186 1.32 -30.43 7.17
C GLY A 186 2.76 -30.38 6.66
N PRO A 187 3.33 -31.48 6.13
CA PRO A 187 4.68 -31.48 5.58
C PRO A 187 4.89 -30.43 4.48
N ILE A 188 3.95 -30.30 3.54
CA ILE A 188 4.05 -29.35 2.42
C ILE A 188 4.19 -27.91 2.93
N PHE A 189 3.27 -27.49 3.80
CA PHE A 189 3.30 -26.14 4.32
C PHE A 189 4.43 -25.88 5.30
N THR A 190 4.85 -26.89 6.07
CA THR A 190 5.98 -26.78 6.99
C THR A 190 7.27 -26.56 6.23
N ILE A 191 7.50 -27.34 5.17
CA ILE A 191 8.65 -27.15 4.28
C ILE A 191 8.61 -25.73 3.69
N GLY A 192 7.45 -25.28 3.19
CA GLY A 192 7.26 -23.92 2.69
C GLY A 192 7.61 -22.84 3.73
N ALA A 193 7.16 -22.99 4.97
CA ALA A 193 7.47 -22.05 6.06
C ALA A 193 8.96 -22.06 6.44
N LEU A 194 9.61 -23.22 6.45
CA LEU A 194 11.05 -23.34 6.72
C LEU A 194 11.88 -22.62 5.64
N PHE A 195 11.59 -22.90 4.37
CA PHE A 195 12.27 -22.23 3.25
C PHE A 195 11.95 -20.74 3.19
N GLY A 196 10.70 -20.33 3.44
CA GLY A 196 10.29 -18.92 3.47
C GLY A 196 11.04 -18.12 4.53
N ASN A 197 11.15 -18.65 5.75
CA ASN A 197 11.93 -18.01 6.81
C ASN A 197 13.44 -17.99 6.50
N LEU A 198 13.97 -19.09 5.95
CA LEU A 198 15.38 -19.19 5.58
C LEU A 198 15.75 -18.17 4.50
N LYS A 199 14.96 -18.13 3.42
CA LYS A 199 15.08 -17.15 2.32
C LYS A 199 14.98 -15.73 2.86
N ALA A 200 13.96 -15.43 3.67
CA ALA A 200 13.80 -14.12 4.27
C ALA A 200 15.01 -13.71 5.13
N MET A 201 15.67 -14.64 5.85
CA MET A 201 16.89 -14.31 6.60
C MET A 201 18.09 -13.98 5.72
N PHE A 202 18.21 -14.60 4.54
CA PHE A 202 19.27 -14.34 3.56
C PHE A 202 19.04 -13.07 2.75
N GLU A 203 17.79 -12.76 2.41
CA GLU A 203 17.40 -11.56 1.66
C GLU A 203 17.46 -10.27 2.48
N MET A 204 17.66 -10.36 3.81
CA MET A 204 17.86 -9.20 4.70
C MET A 204 19.21 -8.52 4.45
N ARG A 205 19.33 -7.85 3.30
CA ARG A 205 20.38 -6.89 2.97
C ARG A 205 19.95 -5.49 3.40
N GLY A 206 20.81 -4.81 4.15
CA GLY A 206 20.52 -3.51 4.79
C GLY A 206 20.97 -2.30 3.96
N ASP A 207 21.50 -2.54 2.77
CA ASP A 207 22.31 -1.62 1.99
C ASP A 207 21.62 -1.12 0.71
N GLY A 208 20.36 -1.49 0.45
CA GLY A 208 19.58 -1.03 -0.70
C GLY A 208 18.69 0.20 -0.44
N GLU A 209 17.89 0.58 -1.42
CA GLU A 209 16.79 1.53 -1.26
C GLU A 209 15.68 0.98 -0.33
N PRO A 210 14.82 1.82 0.26
CA PRO A 210 13.62 1.37 0.98
C PRO A 210 12.78 0.42 0.12
N SER A 211 12.30 -0.67 0.71
CA SER A 211 11.37 -1.58 0.05
C SER A 211 10.05 -0.89 -0.28
N ASP A 212 9.38 -1.33 -1.34
CA ASP A 212 8.06 -0.82 -1.75
C ASP A 212 7.04 -0.92 -0.61
N GLU A 213 7.14 -1.94 0.24
CA GLU A 213 6.27 -2.09 1.40
C GLU A 213 6.59 -1.07 2.50
N LEU A 214 7.86 -0.73 2.71
CA LEU A 214 8.24 0.34 3.62
C LEU A 214 7.79 1.70 3.08
N ILE A 215 7.90 1.93 1.77
CA ILE A 215 7.40 3.14 1.10
C ILE A 215 5.87 3.25 1.27
N SER A 216 5.15 2.15 1.08
CA SER A 216 3.70 2.07 1.26
C SER A 216 3.29 2.36 2.71
N GLU A 217 4.01 1.78 3.69
CA GLU A 217 3.80 2.05 5.11
C GLU A 217 4.11 3.51 5.46
N ALA A 218 5.17 4.09 4.91
CA ALA A 218 5.52 5.49 5.11
C ALA A 218 4.44 6.43 4.54
N LYS A 219 3.91 6.13 3.34
CA LYS A 219 2.77 6.84 2.75
C LYS A 219 1.55 6.79 3.67
N TYR A 220 1.24 5.61 4.20
CA TYR A 220 0.13 5.43 5.14
C TYR A 220 0.29 6.25 6.42
N GLN A 221 1.47 6.22 7.06
CA GLN A 221 1.73 6.97 8.28
C GLN A 221 1.72 8.50 8.07
N LEU A 222 2.24 8.97 6.94
CA LEU A 222 2.17 10.39 6.58
C LEU A 222 0.74 10.85 6.37
N ALA A 223 -0.06 10.06 5.66
CA ALA A 223 -1.47 10.38 5.41
C ALA A 223 -2.28 10.39 6.72
N LEU A 224 -2.02 9.46 7.64
CA LEU A 224 -2.60 9.49 8.98
C LEU A 224 -2.23 10.76 9.75
N SER A 225 -0.94 11.12 9.74
CA SER A 225 -0.45 12.33 10.41
C SER A 225 -1.05 13.61 9.81
N ALA A 226 -1.38 13.60 8.51
CA ALA A 226 -2.06 14.71 7.85
C ALA A 226 -3.52 14.83 8.32
N LEU A 227 -4.25 13.71 8.43
CA LEU A 227 -5.62 13.68 8.96
C LEU A 227 -5.70 14.13 10.43
N GLU A 228 -4.72 13.73 11.25
CA GLU A 228 -4.58 14.18 12.64
C GLU A 228 -4.53 15.70 12.73
N LYS A 229 -3.66 16.31 11.92
CA LYS A 229 -3.47 17.77 11.90
C LYS A 229 -4.71 18.52 11.42
N GLN A 230 -5.54 17.90 10.59
CA GLN A 230 -6.79 18.47 10.09
C GLN A 230 -7.97 18.28 11.05
N GLY A 231 -7.79 17.56 12.17
CA GLY A 231 -8.87 17.29 13.14
C GLY A 231 -9.94 16.31 12.64
N GLN A 232 -9.69 15.59 11.54
CA GLN A 232 -10.67 14.71 10.88
C GLN A 232 -10.72 13.29 11.48
N MET A 233 -10.10 13.06 12.64
CA MET A 233 -9.96 11.74 13.25
C MET A 233 -10.99 11.41 14.35
N HIS A 234 -12.02 12.23 14.51
CA HIS A 234 -13.12 12.02 15.46
C HIS A 234 -14.41 11.57 14.78
#